data_AF-A0A955ACE5-F1
#
_entry.id   AF-A0A955ACE5-F1
#
_cell.length_a   1.000
_cell.length_b   1.000
_cell.length_c   1.000
_cell.angle_alpha   90.00
_cell.angle_beta   90.00
_cell.angle_gamma   90.00
#
_symmetry.space_group_name_H-M   'P 1'
#
loop_
_entity.id
_entity.type
_entity.pdbx_description
1 polymer ?
#
loop_
_entity_poly.entity_id
_entity_poly.type
_entity_poly.pdbx_seq_one_letter_code
_entity_poly.pdbx_strand_id
1 'polypeptide(L)'
;MSFLQPLMLIALPLIALPIIIHLINQWRYQTKRWGAMIFLLAANRMNRGFARLRQWLILAMRTLALAGLIFAIARPLSSGLLGMTGGGKVDTTIVLLDRSPSMQQQGIGGASKLDSGRQQLADALRTLGSAHWVCIDSNTGQAASFETLDGLIDSPAMQASSATADLPSMLQGALDYLETNKPGPTEIWICSDLAEADWNAESGSWSVLHDSFDRLPQSVRFHMLAYPSPSTKNLTIRVTEARREPVNATGIAENNLLVSLRLSRANENIDSDDKVTVPVQIEIEGARSELSVELSGSSTEIRNHRVPLTGDLTKGWGRVLIPADENNADNEFYFVFDDPPVRRVVVVSEDRAATRPLEIAAAVSADGTSNDTVE
;
A
#
# COMPACT_ATOMS: atom_id res chain seq x y z
N MET A 1 1.79 28.05 8.00
CA MET A 1 2.34 27.34 9.17
C MET A 1 1.17 26.71 9.90
N SER A 2 0.94 25.42 9.66
CA SER A 2 -0.04 24.66 10.44
C SER A 2 0.63 24.18 11.73
N PHE A 3 -0.10 24.17 12.84
CA PHE A 3 0.38 23.65 14.12
C PHE A 3 -0.50 22.48 14.50
N LEU A 4 0.10 21.38 14.97
CA LEU A 4 -0.65 20.20 15.42
C LEU A 4 -1.57 20.52 16.61
N GLN A 5 -1.23 21.52 17.42
CA GLN A 5 -1.99 21.93 18.61
C GLN A 5 -2.11 23.47 18.70
N PRO A 6 -3.03 24.09 17.93
CA PRO A 6 -3.15 25.54 17.85
C PRO A 6 -3.56 26.20 19.19
N LEU A 7 -4.23 25.47 20.08
CA LEU A 7 -4.59 25.92 21.44
C LEU A 7 -3.37 26.25 22.31
N MET A 8 -2.21 25.64 22.06
CA MET A 8 -0.98 25.92 22.84
C MET A 8 -0.40 27.31 22.58
N LEU A 9 -0.82 27.99 21.51
CA LEU A 9 -0.44 29.39 21.25
C LEU A 9 -1.03 30.36 22.29
N ILE A 10 -2.04 29.94 23.05
CA ILE A 10 -2.56 30.72 24.19
C ILE A 10 -1.52 30.82 25.33
N ALA A 11 -0.52 29.93 25.38
CA ALA A 11 0.56 29.98 26.36
C ALA A 11 1.67 31.00 26.02
N LEU A 12 1.69 31.56 24.80
CA LEU A 12 2.69 32.54 24.34
C LEU A 12 2.81 33.81 25.23
N PRO A 13 1.72 34.35 25.82
CA PRO A 13 1.81 35.44 26.79
C PRO A 13 2.64 35.12 28.04
N LEU A 14 2.83 33.84 28.41
CA LEU A 14 3.68 33.48 29.56
C LEU A 14 5.15 33.85 29.33
N ILE A 15 5.60 34.01 28.08
CA ILE A 15 6.97 34.47 27.76
C ILE A 15 7.20 35.90 28.30
N ALA A 16 6.16 36.71 28.44
CA ALA A 16 6.25 38.06 29.00
C ALA A 16 6.41 38.07 30.54
N LEU A 17 6.08 36.97 31.22
CA LEU A 17 6.11 36.87 32.68
C LEU A 17 7.52 37.17 33.29
N PRO A 18 8.64 36.59 32.81
CA PRO A 18 9.97 36.95 33.29
C PRO A 18 10.35 38.42 33.02
N ILE A 19 9.85 39.01 31.93
CA ILE A 19 10.09 40.42 31.58
C ILE A 19 9.34 41.34 32.56
N ILE A 20 8.08 41.03 32.84
CA ILE A 20 7.23 41.79 33.78
C ILE A 20 7.81 41.71 35.20
N ILE A 21 8.20 40.52 35.66
CA ILE A 21 8.83 40.35 36.99
C ILE A 21 10.13 41.14 37.08
N HIS A 22 10.92 41.17 35.99
CA HIS A 22 12.15 41.95 35.95
C HIS A 22 11.89 43.46 36.08
N LEU A 23 10.91 44.00 35.34
CA LEU A 23 10.51 45.41 35.43
C LEU A 23 10.02 45.78 36.83
N ILE A 24 9.16 44.95 37.43
CA ILE A 24 8.61 45.17 38.77
C ILE A 24 9.72 45.17 39.83
N ASN A 25 10.69 44.25 39.72
CA ASN A 25 11.79 44.17 40.67
C ASN A 25 12.71 45.39 40.56
N GLN A 26 12.87 45.97 39.37
CA GLN A 26 13.64 47.19 39.17
C GLN A 26 12.98 48.41 39.84
N TRP A 27 11.65 48.44 39.94
CA TRP A 27 10.91 49.55 40.56
C TRP A 27 10.92 49.52 42.09
N ARG A 28 11.22 48.37 42.71
CA ARG A 28 11.24 48.21 44.18
C ARG A 28 12.54 48.65 44.86
N TYR A 29 13.57 49.05 44.12
CA TYR A 29 14.82 49.52 44.70
C TYR A 29 14.70 50.93 45.27
N GLN A 30 14.27 51.03 46.53
CA GLN A 30 14.33 52.25 47.32
C GLN A 30 15.77 52.52 47.78
N THR A 31 16.40 53.58 47.26
CA THR A 31 17.75 53.97 47.66
C THR A 31 17.74 54.63 49.04
N LYS A 32 18.25 53.95 50.09
CA LYS A 32 18.54 54.58 51.39
C LYS A 32 19.92 55.23 51.38
N ARG A 33 19.99 56.52 51.73
CA ARG A 33 21.25 57.31 51.74
C ARG A 33 21.96 57.13 53.08
N TRP A 34 23.04 56.36 53.12
CA TRP A 34 23.90 56.17 54.29
C TRP A 34 25.32 56.71 54.02
N GLY A 35 25.88 57.47 54.99
CA GLY A 35 27.06 58.33 54.79
C GLY A 35 28.36 57.60 54.41
N ALA A 36 28.53 56.33 54.77
CA ALA A 36 29.74 55.56 54.46
C ALA A 36 29.83 55.05 53.00
N MET A 37 28.78 55.24 52.19
CA MET A 37 28.68 54.63 50.85
C MET A 37 29.53 55.33 49.76
N ILE A 38 30.05 56.54 50.03
CA ILE A 38 30.77 57.36 49.04
C ILE A 38 32.07 56.68 48.56
N PHE A 39 32.80 56.01 49.46
CA PHE A 39 34.01 55.26 49.12
C PHE A 39 33.71 53.97 48.34
N LEU A 40 32.57 53.33 48.63
CA LEU A 40 32.13 52.08 48.00
C LEU A 40 31.55 52.31 46.58
N LEU A 41 30.88 53.45 46.38
CA LEU A 41 30.34 53.86 45.07
C LEU A 41 31.42 54.27 44.05
N ALA A 42 32.58 54.77 44.52
CA ALA A 42 33.70 55.14 43.66
C ALA A 42 34.35 53.91 43.00
N ALA A 43 34.53 52.82 43.76
CA ALA A 43 35.05 51.55 43.23
C ALA A 43 34.04 50.82 42.32
N ASN A 44 32.74 50.99 42.55
CA ASN A 44 31.69 50.26 41.85
C ASN A 44 31.25 50.92 40.51
N ARG A 45 31.85 52.05 40.10
CA ARG A 45 31.54 52.69 38.81
C ARG A 45 32.05 51.89 37.61
N MET A 46 33.16 51.18 37.76
CA MET A 46 33.79 50.42 36.67
C MET A 46 33.01 49.15 36.28
N ASN A 47 32.26 48.56 37.22
CA ASN A 47 31.58 47.25 37.03
C ASN A 47 30.09 47.34 36.65
N ARG A 48 29.53 48.55 36.50
CA ARG A 48 28.10 48.75 36.18
C ARG A 48 27.70 48.29 34.77
N GLY A 49 28.63 48.36 33.80
CA GLY A 49 28.37 47.96 32.41
C GLY A 49 28.17 46.46 32.25
N PHE A 50 29.14 45.66 32.71
CA PHE A 50 29.08 44.20 32.65
C PHE A 50 27.93 43.61 33.47
N ALA A 51 27.59 44.22 34.62
CA ALA A 51 26.45 43.80 35.42
C ALA A 51 25.12 43.98 34.68
N ARG A 52 24.94 45.11 33.97
CA ARG A 52 23.75 45.35 33.13
C ARG A 52 23.69 44.39 31.95
N LEU A 53 24.81 44.21 31.24
CA LEU A 53 24.86 43.28 30.10
C LEU A 53 24.53 41.85 30.53
N ARG A 54 25.10 41.39 31.66
CA ARG A 54 24.79 40.07 32.24
C ARG A 54 23.31 39.94 32.61
N GLN A 55 22.69 40.98 33.16
CA GLN A 55 21.27 40.96 33.48
C GLN A 55 20.39 40.84 32.23
N TRP A 56 20.68 41.60 31.17
CA TRP A 56 19.98 41.49 29.90
C TRP A 56 20.19 40.11 29.23
N LEU A 57 21.41 39.56 29.31
CA LEU A 57 21.72 38.25 28.75
C LEU A 57 20.99 37.12 29.51
N ILE A 58 20.94 37.19 30.84
CA ILE A 58 20.20 36.22 31.67
C ILE A 58 18.70 36.32 31.41
N LEU A 59 18.17 37.53 31.25
CA LEU A 59 16.76 37.74 30.90
C LEU A 59 16.46 37.13 29.53
N ALA A 60 17.30 37.41 28.52
CA ALA A 60 17.17 36.88 27.18
C ALA A 60 17.22 35.35 27.15
N MET A 61 18.15 34.72 27.87
CA MET A 61 18.25 33.26 27.96
C MET A 61 17.04 32.64 28.67
N ARG A 62 16.49 33.28 29.71
CA ARG A 62 15.25 32.81 30.36
C ARG A 62 14.04 32.88 29.43
N THR A 63 13.88 33.98 28.70
CA THR A 63 12.80 34.13 27.71
C THR A 63 12.95 33.14 26.56
N LEU A 64 14.19 32.90 26.10
CA LEU A 64 14.47 31.98 25.00
C LEU A 64 14.26 30.53 25.42
N ALA A 65 14.61 30.15 26.64
CA ALA A 65 14.30 28.82 27.18
C ALA A 65 12.78 28.57 27.28
N LEU A 66 12.01 29.56 27.74
CA LEU A 66 10.54 29.44 27.83
C LEU A 66 9.89 29.41 26.45
N ALA A 67 10.35 30.25 25.52
CA ALA A 67 9.91 30.25 24.14
C ALA A 67 10.23 28.90 23.47
N GLY A 68 11.46 28.41 23.63
CA GLY A 68 11.90 27.11 23.11
C GLY A 68 11.07 25.95 23.64
N LEU A 69 10.70 25.97 24.93
CA LEU A 69 9.81 24.97 25.53
C LEU A 69 8.41 25.02 24.92
N ILE A 70 7.82 26.21 24.77
CA ILE A 70 6.50 26.38 24.14
C ILE A 70 6.54 25.91 22.69
N PHE A 71 7.58 26.25 21.93
CA PHE A 71 7.75 25.79 20.55
C PHE A 71 7.98 24.28 20.45
N ALA A 72 8.75 23.69 21.35
CA ALA A 72 8.98 22.24 21.38
C ALA A 72 7.68 21.46 21.62
N ILE A 73 6.81 21.98 22.50
CA ILE A 73 5.51 21.36 22.78
C ILE A 73 4.49 21.66 21.68
N ALA A 74 4.49 22.88 21.14
CA ALA A 74 3.57 23.27 20.07
C ALA A 74 3.83 22.55 18.74
N ARG A 75 4.97 21.84 18.60
CA ARG A 75 5.38 21.05 17.42
C ARG A 75 5.00 21.73 16.09
N PRO A 76 5.68 22.83 15.73
CA PRO A 76 5.41 23.50 14.45
C PRO A 76 5.64 22.54 13.28
N LEU A 77 4.65 22.37 12.42
CA LEU A 77 4.83 21.68 11.15
C LEU A 77 5.57 22.64 10.21
N SER A 78 6.91 22.59 10.22
CA SER A 78 7.75 23.48 9.42
C SER A 78 7.87 22.96 7.98
N SER A 79 6.94 23.33 7.10
CA SER A 79 7.00 22.94 5.68
C SER A 79 7.81 23.89 4.77
N GLY A 80 8.63 24.83 5.28
CA GLY A 80 9.22 25.82 4.35
C GLY A 80 10.40 26.70 4.77
N LEU A 81 11.03 26.54 5.93
CA LEU A 81 12.28 27.29 6.23
C LEU A 81 13.18 26.57 7.23
N LEU A 82 12.62 26.00 8.30
CA LEU A 82 13.36 25.16 9.25
C LEU A 82 13.63 23.73 8.74
N GLY A 83 12.91 23.27 7.72
CA GLY A 83 13.20 22.01 7.02
C GLY A 83 14.41 22.12 6.07
N MET A 84 14.73 23.33 5.59
CA MET A 84 15.83 23.56 4.63
C MET A 84 17.21 23.58 5.29
N THR A 85 17.30 23.83 6.60
CA THR A 85 18.60 23.91 7.30
C THR A 85 19.06 22.57 7.88
N GLY A 86 18.21 21.54 7.87
CA GLY A 86 18.51 20.21 8.42
C GLY A 86 18.33 19.03 7.46
N GLY A 87 17.60 19.21 6.35
CA GLY A 87 17.50 18.21 5.28
C GLY A 87 18.41 18.60 4.12
N GLY A 88 19.47 17.83 3.87
CA GLY A 88 20.21 17.95 2.61
C GLY A 88 19.26 17.83 1.42
N LYS A 89 19.58 18.53 0.32
CA LYS A 89 18.84 18.43 -0.93
C LYS A 89 18.68 16.95 -1.29
N VAL A 90 17.44 16.49 -1.47
CA VAL A 90 17.13 15.11 -1.83
C VAL A 90 17.75 14.84 -3.20
N ASP A 91 18.62 13.84 -3.27
CA ASP A 91 19.33 13.49 -4.49
C ASP A 91 18.43 12.61 -5.36
N THR A 92 17.92 11.53 -4.77
CA THR A 92 17.05 10.56 -5.44
C THR A 92 15.74 10.37 -4.68
N THR A 93 14.64 10.29 -5.41
CA THR A 93 13.35 9.84 -4.89
C THR A 93 12.93 8.55 -5.59
N ILE A 94 12.72 7.50 -4.79
CA ILE A 94 12.19 6.23 -5.24
C ILE A 94 10.70 6.18 -4.89
N VAL A 95 9.87 5.85 -5.87
CA VAL A 95 8.42 5.68 -5.71
C VAL A 95 8.08 4.21 -5.86
N LEU A 96 7.41 3.67 -4.84
CA LEU A 96 6.74 2.39 -4.85
C LEU A 96 5.25 2.69 -4.92
N LEU A 97 4.65 2.43 -6.09
CA LEU A 97 3.22 2.54 -6.27
C LEU A 97 2.61 1.14 -6.23
N ASP A 98 1.70 0.94 -5.30
CA ASP A 98 0.77 -0.18 -5.31
C ASP A 98 -0.26 0.03 -6.43
N ARG A 99 -0.30 -0.91 -7.36
CA ARG A 99 -1.14 -0.87 -8.57
C ARG A 99 -2.16 -2.01 -8.58
N SER A 100 -2.32 -2.70 -7.44
CA SER A 100 -3.19 -3.86 -7.34
C SER A 100 -4.65 -3.51 -7.67
N PRO A 101 -5.49 -4.49 -8.02
CA PRO A 101 -6.91 -4.27 -8.25
C PRO A 101 -7.63 -3.53 -7.12
N SER A 102 -7.21 -3.68 -5.86
CA SER A 102 -7.85 -2.99 -4.72
C SER A 102 -7.58 -1.47 -4.71
N MET A 103 -6.47 -1.03 -5.30
CA MET A 103 -6.18 0.39 -5.53
C MET A 103 -7.08 1.02 -6.60
N GLN A 104 -7.75 0.22 -7.43
CA GLN A 104 -8.72 0.72 -8.43
C GLN A 104 -10.10 0.98 -7.83
N GLN A 105 -10.32 0.65 -6.56
CA GLN A 105 -11.57 0.93 -5.86
C GLN A 105 -11.89 2.44 -5.90
N GLN A 106 -13.12 2.77 -6.26
CA GLN A 106 -13.61 4.14 -6.37
C GLN A 106 -14.06 4.67 -5.01
N GLY A 107 -13.58 5.88 -4.67
CA GLY A 107 -13.98 6.59 -3.47
C GLY A 107 -15.23 7.46 -3.65
N ILE A 108 -15.61 8.16 -2.57
CA ILE A 108 -16.68 9.15 -2.60
C ILE A 108 -16.24 10.31 -3.50
N GLY A 109 -16.73 10.33 -4.75
CA GLY A 109 -16.33 11.29 -5.78
C GLY A 109 -15.93 10.67 -7.12
N GLY A 110 -15.94 9.33 -7.24
CA GLY A 110 -15.74 8.60 -8.50
C GLY A 110 -14.29 8.45 -8.96
N ALA A 111 -13.34 9.11 -8.29
CA ALA A 111 -11.91 8.85 -8.49
C ALA A 111 -11.48 7.57 -7.76
N SER A 112 -10.56 6.81 -8.38
CA SER A 112 -9.97 5.63 -7.73
C SER A 112 -8.98 6.04 -6.62
N LYS A 113 -8.69 5.11 -5.70
CA LYS A 113 -7.60 5.29 -4.71
C LYS A 113 -6.27 5.56 -5.42
N LEU A 114 -6.00 4.84 -6.51
CA LEU A 114 -4.82 5.00 -7.35
C LEU A 114 -4.72 6.41 -7.96
N ASP A 115 -5.81 6.93 -8.52
CA ASP A 115 -5.84 8.28 -9.10
C ASP A 115 -5.59 9.35 -8.04
N SER A 116 -6.22 9.20 -6.89
CA SER A 116 -6.05 10.09 -5.74
C SER A 116 -4.61 10.04 -5.22
N GLY A 117 -4.04 8.84 -5.12
CA GLY A 117 -2.64 8.57 -4.76
C GLY A 117 -1.66 9.20 -5.72
N ARG A 118 -1.86 9.01 -7.03
CA ARG A 118 -1.01 9.58 -8.07
C ARG A 118 -1.05 11.11 -8.07
N GLN A 119 -2.23 11.72 -7.89
CA GLN A 119 -2.35 13.18 -7.79
C GLN A 119 -1.66 13.72 -6.53
N GLN A 120 -1.92 13.12 -5.37
CA GLN A 120 -1.31 13.55 -4.12
C GLN A 120 0.21 13.37 -4.11
N LEU A 121 0.69 12.26 -4.67
CA LEU A 121 2.10 12.00 -4.88
C LEU A 121 2.71 13.06 -5.82
N ALA A 122 2.09 13.33 -6.97
CA ALA A 122 2.57 14.34 -7.91
C ALA A 122 2.72 15.72 -7.24
N ASP A 123 1.73 16.14 -6.45
CA ASP A 123 1.77 17.42 -5.74
C ASP A 123 2.83 17.47 -4.64
N ALA A 124 3.01 16.36 -3.91
CA ALA A 124 4.07 16.24 -2.90
C ALA A 124 5.47 16.30 -3.54
N LEU A 125 5.69 15.54 -4.62
CA LEU A 125 6.98 15.47 -5.32
C LEU A 125 7.33 16.80 -6.00
N ARG A 126 6.34 17.53 -6.55
CA ARG A 126 6.53 18.90 -7.06
C ARG A 126 7.00 19.88 -5.99
N THR A 127 6.53 19.71 -4.76
CA THR A 127 6.88 20.60 -3.64
C THR A 127 8.27 20.32 -3.08
N LEU A 128 8.65 19.04 -2.99
CA LEU A 128 9.94 18.61 -2.41
C LEU A 128 11.11 18.82 -3.37
N GLY A 129 10.90 18.53 -4.66
CA GLY A 129 11.90 18.69 -5.72
C GLY A 129 13.11 17.77 -5.54
N SER A 130 13.28 16.82 -6.46
CA SER A 130 14.39 15.85 -6.46
C SER A 130 15.20 15.94 -7.75
N ALA A 131 16.48 15.56 -7.70
CA ALA A 131 17.34 15.55 -8.89
C ALA A 131 17.07 14.34 -9.78
N HIS A 132 16.77 13.19 -9.18
CA HIS A 132 16.49 11.94 -9.88
C HIS A 132 15.23 11.26 -9.36
N TRP A 133 14.43 10.72 -10.28
CA TRP A 133 13.19 10.00 -9.98
C TRP A 133 13.33 8.53 -10.38
N VAL A 134 12.87 7.62 -9.52
CA VAL A 134 12.89 6.18 -9.79
C VAL A 134 11.54 5.61 -9.42
N CYS A 135 10.99 4.76 -10.26
CA CYS A 135 9.79 3.97 -9.95
C CYS A 135 10.16 2.50 -9.86
N ILE A 136 9.69 1.81 -8.83
CA ILE A 136 9.72 0.35 -8.80
C ILE A 136 8.35 -0.14 -9.24
N ASP A 137 8.31 -0.90 -10.33
CA ASP A 137 7.07 -1.46 -10.85
C ASP A 137 6.61 -2.66 -10.01
N SER A 138 5.34 -2.68 -9.61
CA SER A 138 4.75 -3.76 -8.80
C SER A 138 4.72 -5.10 -9.53
N ASN A 139 4.65 -5.10 -10.87
CA ASN A 139 4.53 -6.33 -11.65
C ASN A 139 5.89 -7.00 -11.91
N THR A 140 6.93 -6.19 -12.15
CA THR A 140 8.26 -6.68 -12.52
C THR A 140 9.28 -6.61 -11.38
N GLY A 141 9.02 -5.78 -10.36
CA GLY A 141 9.97 -5.48 -9.28
C GLY A 141 11.19 -4.68 -9.75
N GLN A 142 11.23 -4.24 -11.02
CA GLN A 142 12.39 -3.57 -11.61
C GLN A 142 12.33 -2.06 -11.42
N ALA A 143 13.50 -1.47 -11.20
CA ALA A 143 13.66 -0.03 -11.08
C ALA A 143 13.74 0.63 -12.48
N ALA A 144 12.84 1.58 -12.73
CA ALA A 144 12.86 2.46 -13.89
C ALA A 144 13.22 3.89 -13.47
N SER A 145 14.27 4.45 -14.07
CA SER A 145 14.75 5.81 -13.79
C SER A 145 14.14 6.83 -14.74
N PHE A 146 13.79 8.01 -14.23
CA PHE A 146 13.18 9.11 -14.98
C PHE A 146 13.89 10.44 -14.68
N GLU A 147 14.15 11.22 -15.74
CA GLU A 147 14.78 12.55 -15.61
C GLU A 147 13.77 13.65 -15.23
N THR A 148 12.49 13.46 -15.57
CA THR A 148 11.43 14.45 -15.32
C THR A 148 10.29 13.82 -14.53
N LEU A 149 9.66 14.63 -13.68
CA LEU A 149 8.52 14.20 -12.88
C LEU A 149 7.29 13.88 -13.74
N ASP A 150 7.05 14.65 -14.80
CA ASP A 150 5.93 14.37 -15.71
C ASP A 150 6.15 13.05 -16.46
N GLY A 151 7.40 12.74 -16.85
CA GLY A 151 7.74 11.44 -17.44
C GLY A 151 7.53 10.25 -16.49
N LEU A 152 7.75 10.45 -15.19
CA LEU A 152 7.41 9.46 -14.16
C LEU A 152 5.88 9.27 -14.05
N ILE A 153 5.13 10.37 -13.94
CA ILE A 153 3.67 10.35 -13.72
C ILE A 153 2.89 9.76 -14.90
N ASP A 154 3.36 10.02 -16.12
CA ASP A 154 2.73 9.52 -17.36
C ASP A 154 3.22 8.11 -17.74
N SER A 155 4.19 7.57 -16.99
CA SER A 155 4.76 6.26 -17.28
C SER A 155 3.73 5.13 -17.12
N PRO A 156 3.88 4.02 -17.87
CA PRO A 156 3.06 2.83 -17.66
C PRO A 156 3.19 2.26 -16.25
N ALA A 157 4.29 2.54 -15.54
CA ALA A 157 4.52 2.12 -14.16
C ALA A 157 3.58 2.83 -13.15
N MET A 158 2.94 3.94 -13.55
CA MET A 158 2.00 4.70 -12.70
C MET A 158 0.52 4.44 -13.04
N GLN A 159 0.23 3.51 -13.95
CA GLN A 159 -1.13 3.20 -14.39
C GLN A 159 -1.73 2.01 -13.62
N ALA A 160 -3.02 1.74 -13.77
CA ALA A 160 -3.65 0.57 -13.15
C ALA A 160 -3.03 -0.76 -13.62
N SER A 161 -3.03 -1.77 -12.76
CA SER A 161 -2.61 -3.15 -13.06
C SER A 161 -3.66 -4.15 -12.58
N SER A 162 -3.76 -5.29 -13.26
CA SER A 162 -4.60 -6.42 -12.83
C SER A 162 -3.85 -7.44 -11.96
N ALA A 163 -2.54 -7.24 -11.75
CA ALA A 163 -1.72 -8.11 -10.91
C ALA A 163 -1.74 -7.66 -9.45
N THR A 164 -1.58 -8.61 -8.52
CA THR A 164 -1.35 -8.32 -7.11
C THR A 164 -0.03 -7.58 -6.92
N ALA A 165 0.06 -6.74 -5.90
CA ALA A 165 1.33 -6.12 -5.53
C ALA A 165 2.09 -7.01 -4.56
N ASP A 166 3.42 -6.95 -4.59
CA ASP A 166 4.29 -7.58 -3.59
C ASP A 166 5.23 -6.52 -3.06
N LEU A 167 4.84 -5.88 -1.97
CA LEU A 167 5.58 -4.77 -1.42
C LEU A 167 6.97 -5.16 -0.88
N PRO A 168 7.15 -6.30 -0.19
CA PRO A 168 8.48 -6.83 0.10
C PRO A 168 9.39 -6.93 -1.13
N SER A 169 8.89 -7.49 -2.23
CA SER A 169 9.66 -7.59 -3.49
C SER A 169 9.98 -6.23 -4.10
N MET A 170 9.05 -5.27 -4.05
CA MET A 170 9.31 -3.90 -4.50
C MET A 170 10.38 -3.19 -3.64
N LEU A 171 10.36 -3.41 -2.32
CA LEU A 171 11.38 -2.88 -1.41
C LEU A 171 12.73 -3.53 -1.63
N GLN A 172 12.77 -4.82 -1.96
CA GLN A 172 14.01 -5.48 -2.39
C GLN A 172 14.54 -4.85 -3.68
N GLY A 173 13.70 -4.58 -4.67
CA GLY A 173 14.10 -3.86 -5.89
C GLY A 173 14.63 -2.44 -5.61
N ALA A 174 14.05 -1.74 -4.63
CA ALA A 174 14.58 -0.46 -4.17
C ALA A 174 15.96 -0.61 -3.50
N LEU A 175 16.14 -1.63 -2.66
CA LEU A 175 17.43 -1.93 -2.03
C LEU A 175 18.51 -2.23 -3.08
N ASP A 176 18.23 -3.10 -4.04
CA ASP A 176 19.14 -3.47 -5.12
C ASP A 176 19.58 -2.23 -5.94
N TYR A 177 18.63 -1.32 -6.20
CA TYR A 177 18.93 -0.05 -6.85
C TYR A 177 19.87 0.84 -6.02
N LEU A 178 19.64 0.93 -4.70
CA LEU A 178 20.46 1.74 -3.79
C LEU A 178 21.88 1.19 -3.67
N GLU A 179 22.03 -0.13 -3.56
CA GLU A 179 23.34 -0.78 -3.46
C GLU A 179 24.16 -0.62 -4.74
N THR A 180 23.49 -0.70 -5.90
CA THR A 180 24.12 -0.60 -7.22
C THR A 180 24.55 0.83 -7.54
N ASN A 181 23.64 1.80 -7.38
CA ASN A 181 23.85 3.17 -7.85
C ASN A 181 24.45 4.08 -6.77
N LYS A 182 24.31 3.72 -5.49
CA LYS A 182 24.78 4.49 -4.32
C LYS A 182 24.46 6.00 -4.42
N PRO A 183 23.18 6.36 -4.64
CA PRO A 183 22.77 7.75 -4.68
C PRO A 183 23.00 8.44 -3.32
N GLY A 184 22.95 9.76 -3.30
CA GLY A 184 23.03 10.54 -2.07
C GLY A 184 21.80 10.38 -1.15
N PRO A 185 21.43 11.43 -0.38
CA PRO A 185 20.23 11.40 0.46
C PRO A 185 18.99 10.98 -0.35
N THR A 186 18.37 9.87 0.06
CA THR A 186 17.28 9.24 -0.70
C THR A 186 15.98 9.25 0.10
N GLU A 187 14.88 9.51 -0.59
CA GLU A 187 13.52 9.38 -0.07
C GLU A 187 12.78 8.26 -0.80
N ILE A 188 12.12 7.38 -0.05
CA ILE A 188 11.29 6.30 -0.56
C ILE A 188 9.83 6.66 -0.25
N TRP A 189 9.02 6.80 -1.29
CA TRP A 189 7.59 7.09 -1.22
C TRP A 189 6.80 5.83 -1.54
N ILE A 190 5.97 5.39 -0.60
CA ILE A 190 5.12 4.21 -0.73
C ILE A 190 3.67 4.68 -0.80
N CYS A 191 2.96 4.33 -1.87
CA CYS A 191 1.53 4.59 -2.02
C CYS A 191 0.79 3.26 -2.09
N SER A 192 -0.01 2.93 -1.06
CA SER A 192 -0.71 1.63 -0.93
C SER A 192 -1.99 1.77 -0.12
N ASP A 193 -2.95 0.86 -0.33
CA ASP A 193 -4.17 0.75 0.48
C ASP A 193 -4.01 -0.14 1.71
N LEU A 194 -2.79 -0.63 2.00
CA LEU A 194 -2.50 -1.51 3.13
C LEU A 194 -3.21 -2.88 3.06
N ALA A 195 -3.52 -3.38 1.86
CA ALA A 195 -4.07 -4.72 1.71
C ALA A 195 -3.13 -5.79 2.30
N GLU A 196 -3.65 -6.61 3.22
CA GLU A 196 -2.86 -7.62 3.95
C GLU A 196 -2.13 -8.60 3.01
N ALA A 197 -2.79 -8.98 1.91
CA ALA A 197 -2.23 -9.89 0.91
C ALA A 197 -1.00 -9.31 0.19
N ASP A 198 -0.99 -8.00 -0.09
CA ASP A 198 0.10 -7.33 -0.81
C ASP A 198 1.30 -7.04 0.10
N TRP A 199 1.06 -6.87 1.40
CA TRP A 199 2.08 -6.59 2.41
C TRP A 199 2.74 -7.84 2.98
N ASN A 200 2.02 -8.98 3.00
CA ASN A 200 2.51 -10.26 3.51
C ASN A 200 3.26 -10.10 4.84
N ALA A 201 2.57 -9.53 5.84
CA ALA A 201 3.17 -9.12 7.10
C ALA A 201 3.79 -10.29 7.89
N GLU A 202 3.30 -11.51 7.66
CA GLU A 202 3.81 -12.73 8.29
C GLU A 202 5.09 -13.26 7.62
N SER A 203 5.49 -12.70 6.48
CA SER A 203 6.73 -13.11 5.81
C SER A 203 7.96 -12.74 6.64
N GLY A 204 8.93 -13.67 6.71
CA GLY A 204 10.25 -13.39 7.30
C GLY A 204 11.09 -12.38 6.51
N SER A 205 10.60 -11.90 5.36
CA SER A 205 11.30 -10.96 4.48
C SER A 205 11.49 -9.58 5.13
N TRP A 206 10.54 -9.15 5.97
CA TRP A 206 10.58 -7.82 6.59
C TRP A 206 11.75 -7.59 7.53
N SER A 207 12.15 -8.61 8.30
CA SER A 207 13.32 -8.51 9.19
C SER A 207 14.62 -8.41 8.39
N VAL A 208 14.72 -9.17 7.29
CA VAL A 208 15.87 -9.12 6.38
C VAL A 208 15.97 -7.76 5.68
N LEU A 209 14.85 -7.23 5.20
CA LEU A 209 14.79 -5.90 4.58
C LEU A 209 15.20 -4.81 5.58
N HIS A 210 14.65 -4.84 6.80
CA HIS A 210 15.00 -3.88 7.86
C HIS A 210 16.52 -3.87 8.13
N ASP A 211 17.11 -5.04 8.38
CA ASP A 211 18.55 -5.18 8.63
C ASP A 211 19.39 -4.71 7.44
N SER A 212 18.89 -4.88 6.22
CA SER A 212 19.61 -4.47 5.00
C SER A 212 19.56 -2.95 4.80
N PHE A 213 18.42 -2.31 5.01
CA PHE A 213 18.29 -0.85 4.98
C PHE A 213 19.12 -0.17 6.09
N ASP A 214 19.20 -0.77 7.29
CA ASP A 214 20.01 -0.25 8.41
C ASP A 214 21.52 -0.31 8.12
N ARG A 215 21.97 -1.23 7.26
CA ARG A 215 23.38 -1.36 6.87
C ARG A 215 23.78 -0.39 5.76
N LEU A 216 22.83 0.29 5.13
CA LEU A 216 23.15 1.23 4.05
C LEU A 216 23.96 2.41 4.61
N PRO A 217 25.00 2.86 3.90
CA PRO A 217 25.84 3.97 4.34
C PRO A 217 25.16 5.34 4.22
N GLN A 218 24.02 5.42 3.52
CA GLN A 218 23.29 6.64 3.22
C GLN A 218 22.00 6.75 4.02
N SER A 219 21.56 7.98 4.30
CA SER A 219 20.28 8.21 4.96
C SER A 219 19.12 7.97 4.00
N VAL A 220 18.27 7.00 4.32
CA VAL A 220 17.01 6.71 3.62
C VAL A 220 15.84 7.17 4.49
N ARG A 221 14.92 7.95 3.94
CA ARG A 221 13.68 8.35 4.61
C ARG A 221 12.48 7.73 3.92
N PHE A 222 11.56 7.15 4.70
CA PHE A 222 10.34 6.54 4.21
C PHE A 222 9.15 7.49 4.39
N HIS A 223 8.36 7.64 3.34
CA HIS A 223 7.10 8.37 3.32
C HIS A 223 6.01 7.44 2.85
N MET A 224 4.86 7.47 3.50
CA MET A 224 3.74 6.59 3.18
C MET A 224 2.47 7.39 2.93
N LEU A 225 1.85 7.14 1.78
CA LEU A 225 0.51 7.58 1.41
C LEU A 225 -0.40 6.35 1.49
N ALA A 226 -1.17 6.28 2.58
CA ALA A 226 -2.01 5.12 2.88
C ALA A 226 -3.48 5.40 2.57
N TYR A 227 -4.16 4.45 1.93
CA TYR A 227 -5.60 4.47 1.64
C TYR A 227 -6.34 3.27 2.27
N PRO A 228 -6.31 3.11 3.61
CA PRO A 228 -6.74 1.89 4.30
C PRO A 228 -8.25 1.66 4.32
N SER A 229 -9.06 2.53 3.71
CA SER A 229 -10.52 2.43 3.78
C SER A 229 -11.00 1.26 2.91
N PRO A 230 -11.52 0.17 3.51
CA PRO A 230 -12.09 -0.92 2.75
C PRO A 230 -13.42 -0.49 2.14
N SER A 231 -13.77 -1.08 0.99
CA SER A 231 -15.11 -0.99 0.43
C SER A 231 -16.14 -1.55 1.39
N THR A 232 -17.30 -0.90 1.48
CA THR A 232 -18.42 -1.41 2.29
C THR A 232 -19.39 -2.25 1.47
N LYS A 233 -19.32 -2.13 0.14
CA LYS A 233 -20.23 -2.78 -0.82
C LYS A 233 -19.45 -3.35 -2.00
N ASN A 234 -18.45 -4.17 -1.72
CA ASN A 234 -17.72 -4.88 -2.75
C ASN A 234 -18.11 -6.35 -2.82
N LEU A 235 -18.34 -6.83 -4.03
CA LEU A 235 -18.59 -8.21 -4.39
C LEU A 235 -17.42 -8.68 -5.25
N THR A 236 -16.97 -9.90 -5.00
CA THR A 236 -15.89 -10.50 -5.76
C THR A 236 -16.38 -11.83 -6.31
N ILE A 237 -16.13 -12.07 -7.59
CA ILE A 237 -16.44 -13.34 -8.25
C ILE A 237 -15.16 -14.07 -8.66
N ARG A 238 -15.12 -15.38 -8.38
CA ARG A 238 -14.01 -16.23 -8.80
C ARG A 238 -14.51 -17.56 -9.34
N VAL A 239 -13.97 -17.99 -10.47
CA VAL A 239 -14.15 -19.37 -10.95
C VAL A 239 -13.17 -20.26 -10.21
N THR A 240 -13.69 -21.21 -9.44
CA THR A 240 -12.86 -22.18 -8.70
C THR A 240 -12.47 -23.36 -9.59
N GLU A 241 -13.36 -23.77 -10.48
CA GLU A 241 -13.14 -24.88 -11.41
C GLU A 241 -13.99 -24.69 -12.66
N ALA A 242 -13.45 -25.01 -13.83
CA ALA A 242 -14.20 -25.08 -15.08
C ALA A 242 -13.74 -26.34 -15.84
N ARG A 243 -14.66 -27.29 -16.06
CA ARG A 243 -14.36 -28.54 -16.76
C ARG A 243 -15.52 -28.98 -17.62
N ARG A 244 -15.25 -29.69 -18.71
CA ARG A 244 -16.31 -30.27 -19.54
C ARG A 244 -16.92 -31.50 -18.86
N GLU A 245 -18.22 -31.68 -19.00
CA GLU A 245 -18.90 -32.90 -18.56
C GLU A 245 -18.50 -34.03 -19.53
N PRO A 246 -18.01 -35.19 -19.02
CA PRO A 246 -17.62 -36.29 -19.88
C PRO A 246 -18.85 -36.82 -20.63
N VAL A 247 -18.70 -37.01 -21.95
CA VAL A 247 -19.76 -37.57 -22.80
C VAL A 247 -19.99 -39.03 -22.43
N ASN A 248 -21.17 -39.36 -21.92
CA ASN A 248 -21.56 -40.74 -21.66
C ASN A 248 -21.70 -41.54 -22.97
N ALA A 249 -21.32 -42.83 -22.93
CA ALA A 249 -21.30 -43.76 -24.06
C ALA A 249 -22.68 -44.07 -24.71
N THR A 250 -23.76 -43.42 -24.26
CA THR A 250 -25.14 -43.59 -24.77
C THR A 250 -25.48 -42.71 -25.97
N GLY A 251 -24.53 -41.96 -26.52
CA GLY A 251 -24.65 -41.34 -27.84
C GLY A 251 -25.53 -40.09 -27.93
N ILE A 252 -25.98 -39.55 -26.80
CA ILE A 252 -26.61 -38.22 -26.73
C ILE A 252 -25.67 -37.36 -25.88
N ALA A 253 -24.67 -36.79 -26.54
CA ALA A 253 -23.70 -35.91 -25.91
C ALA A 253 -24.34 -34.54 -25.65
N GLU A 254 -24.89 -34.33 -24.47
CA GLU A 254 -25.09 -32.95 -24.00
C GLU A 254 -23.70 -32.38 -23.71
N ASN A 255 -23.19 -31.57 -24.64
CA ASN A 255 -21.91 -30.90 -24.50
C ASN A 255 -22.03 -29.81 -23.43
N ASN A 256 -21.88 -30.17 -22.16
CA ASN A 256 -22.03 -29.23 -21.04
C ASN A 256 -20.67 -28.86 -20.45
N LEU A 257 -20.54 -27.60 -20.06
CA LEU A 257 -19.46 -27.13 -19.21
C LEU A 257 -19.95 -27.08 -17.77
N LEU A 258 -19.21 -27.71 -16.86
CA LEU A 258 -19.41 -27.60 -15.41
C LEU A 258 -18.52 -26.47 -14.88
N VAL A 259 -19.14 -25.39 -14.42
CA VAL A 259 -18.45 -24.24 -13.84
C VAL A 259 -18.76 -24.16 -12.36
N SER A 260 -17.72 -24.12 -11.53
CA SER A 260 -17.81 -23.86 -10.10
C SER A 260 -17.37 -22.43 -9.82
N LEU A 261 -18.20 -21.71 -9.07
CA LEU A 261 -18.10 -20.27 -8.85
C LEU A 261 -18.10 -19.99 -7.36
N ARG A 262 -17.29 -19.03 -6.92
CA ARG A 262 -17.31 -18.50 -5.57
C ARG A 262 -17.58 -17.01 -5.62
N LEU A 263 -18.69 -16.60 -5.02
CA LEU A 263 -19.04 -15.21 -4.80
C LEU A 263 -18.71 -14.86 -3.35
N SER A 264 -18.01 -13.75 -3.12
CA SER A 264 -17.70 -13.24 -1.79
C SER A 264 -18.08 -11.76 -1.67
N ARG A 265 -18.40 -11.31 -0.46
CA ARG A 265 -18.66 -9.90 -0.16
C ARG A 265 -17.68 -9.37 0.88
N ALA A 266 -17.14 -8.18 0.64
CA ALA A 266 -16.27 -7.48 1.58
C ALA A 266 -17.14 -6.67 2.55
N ASN A 267 -17.62 -7.31 3.62
CA ASN A 267 -18.23 -6.62 4.75
C ASN A 267 -17.98 -7.44 6.03
N GLU A 268 -17.39 -6.81 7.05
CA GLU A 268 -17.06 -7.48 8.32
C GLU A 268 -18.28 -7.64 9.24
N ASN A 269 -19.34 -6.85 9.03
CA ASN A 269 -20.54 -6.84 9.86
C ASN A 269 -21.76 -7.36 9.09
N ILE A 270 -21.69 -8.59 8.60
CA ILE A 270 -22.82 -9.24 7.91
C ILE A 270 -23.61 -10.04 8.93
N ASP A 271 -24.86 -9.64 9.15
CA ASP A 271 -25.80 -10.47 9.90
C ASP A 271 -26.12 -11.72 9.06
N SER A 272 -26.23 -12.88 9.69
CA SER A 272 -26.36 -14.16 8.94
C SER A 272 -27.65 -14.27 8.13
N ASP A 273 -28.63 -13.42 8.44
CA ASP A 273 -29.94 -13.33 7.76
C ASP A 273 -29.95 -12.32 6.58
N ASP A 274 -28.86 -11.58 6.34
CA ASP A 274 -28.76 -10.60 5.26
C ASP A 274 -28.47 -11.28 3.90
N LYS A 275 -29.55 -11.70 3.24
CA LYS A 275 -29.51 -12.34 1.92
C LYS A 275 -29.54 -11.31 0.80
N VAL A 276 -28.56 -11.40 -0.08
CA VAL A 276 -28.46 -10.55 -1.28
C VAL A 276 -28.48 -11.43 -2.52
N THR A 277 -29.42 -11.19 -3.42
CA THR A 277 -29.46 -11.87 -4.73
C THR A 277 -28.62 -11.09 -5.72
N VAL A 278 -27.60 -11.74 -6.28
CA VAL A 278 -26.66 -11.16 -7.24
C VAL A 278 -26.85 -11.86 -8.59
N PRO A 279 -27.18 -11.14 -9.68
CA PRO A 279 -27.24 -11.71 -11.01
C PRO A 279 -25.82 -11.91 -11.55
N VAL A 280 -25.43 -13.16 -11.76
CA VAL A 280 -24.15 -13.55 -12.34
C VAL A 280 -24.34 -13.83 -13.82
N GLN A 281 -23.59 -13.14 -14.68
CA GLN A 281 -23.58 -13.40 -16.12
C GLN A 281 -22.39 -14.28 -16.48
N ILE A 282 -22.64 -15.37 -17.19
CA ILE A 282 -21.61 -16.27 -17.71
C ILE A 282 -21.60 -16.11 -19.22
N GLU A 283 -20.45 -15.75 -19.79
CA GLU A 283 -20.25 -15.62 -21.22
C GLU A 283 -19.22 -16.66 -21.69
N ILE A 284 -19.61 -17.52 -22.64
CA ILE A 284 -18.73 -18.54 -23.23
C ILE A 284 -18.72 -18.31 -24.74
N GLU A 285 -17.55 -17.99 -25.30
CA GLU A 285 -17.39 -17.70 -26.74
C GLU A 285 -18.46 -16.74 -27.31
N GLY A 286 -18.89 -15.76 -26.49
CA GLY A 286 -19.91 -14.77 -26.84
C GLY A 286 -21.37 -15.18 -26.55
N ALA A 287 -21.65 -16.44 -26.22
CA ALA A 287 -22.96 -16.88 -25.75
C ALA A 287 -23.14 -16.53 -24.27
N ARG A 288 -24.24 -15.84 -23.93
CA ARG A 288 -24.49 -15.32 -22.57
C ARG A 288 -25.59 -16.12 -21.87
N SER A 289 -25.34 -16.47 -20.61
CA SER A 289 -26.29 -17.06 -19.68
C SER A 289 -26.33 -16.22 -18.40
N GLU A 290 -27.49 -16.13 -17.76
CA GLU A 290 -27.66 -15.41 -16.50
C GLU A 290 -28.07 -16.39 -15.39
N LEU A 291 -27.44 -16.26 -14.23
CA LEU A 291 -27.65 -17.09 -13.05
C LEU A 291 -27.86 -16.19 -11.84
N SER A 292 -29.04 -16.25 -11.23
CA SER A 292 -29.30 -15.56 -9.97
C SER A 292 -28.70 -16.34 -8.80
N VAL A 293 -27.77 -15.72 -8.09
CA VAL A 293 -27.07 -16.33 -6.95
C VAL A 293 -27.52 -15.65 -5.67
N GLU A 294 -28.07 -16.42 -4.74
CA GLU A 294 -28.33 -15.93 -3.39
C GLU A 294 -27.07 -16.03 -2.55
N LEU A 295 -26.52 -14.88 -2.16
CA LEU A 295 -25.39 -14.79 -1.26
C LEU A 295 -25.91 -14.72 0.18
N SER A 296 -25.54 -15.68 1.02
CA SER A 296 -25.84 -15.69 2.46
C SER A 296 -24.54 -15.60 3.25
N GLY A 297 -24.41 -14.61 4.14
CA GLY A 297 -23.16 -14.37 4.86
C GLY A 297 -22.04 -13.82 3.97
N SER A 298 -20.78 -14.16 4.25
CA SER A 298 -19.59 -13.59 3.61
C SER A 298 -19.25 -14.19 2.24
N SER A 299 -19.63 -15.45 1.98
CA SER A 299 -19.36 -16.10 0.69
C SER A 299 -20.36 -17.20 0.39
N THR A 300 -20.56 -17.50 -0.88
CA THR A 300 -21.37 -18.63 -1.34
C THR A 300 -20.67 -19.28 -2.53
N GLU A 301 -20.62 -20.61 -2.53
CA GLU A 301 -20.00 -21.40 -3.58
C GLU A 301 -21.08 -22.19 -4.33
N ILE A 302 -21.07 -22.06 -5.65
CA ILE A 302 -21.89 -22.83 -6.57
C ILE A 302 -20.98 -23.85 -7.21
N ARG A 303 -21.35 -25.12 -7.14
CA ARG A 303 -20.54 -26.22 -7.68
C ARG A 303 -21.20 -26.82 -8.90
N ASN A 304 -20.39 -27.10 -9.91
CA ASN A 304 -20.79 -27.82 -11.12
C ASN A 304 -22.05 -27.24 -11.79
N HIS A 305 -22.17 -25.91 -11.87
CA HIS A 305 -23.25 -25.29 -12.62
C HIS A 305 -23.10 -25.67 -14.10
N ARG A 306 -24.15 -26.26 -14.68
CA ARG A 306 -24.15 -26.73 -16.06
C ARG A 306 -24.47 -25.60 -17.01
N VAL A 307 -23.54 -25.30 -17.90
CA VAL A 307 -23.73 -24.36 -19.00
C VAL A 307 -23.65 -25.14 -20.32
N PRO A 308 -24.71 -25.14 -21.15
CA PRO A 308 -24.68 -25.83 -22.43
C PRO A 308 -23.69 -25.14 -23.37
N LEU A 309 -22.74 -25.88 -23.92
CA LEU A 309 -21.83 -25.40 -24.94
C LEU A 309 -22.55 -25.43 -26.30
N THR A 310 -22.45 -24.33 -27.05
CA THR A 310 -23.04 -24.26 -28.38
C THR A 310 -22.12 -24.96 -29.39
N GLY A 311 -22.62 -25.97 -30.08
CA GLY A 311 -21.88 -26.71 -31.10
C GLY A 311 -20.83 -27.69 -30.54
N ASP A 312 -19.87 -28.09 -31.38
CA ASP A 312 -18.80 -29.04 -31.07
C ASP A 312 -17.58 -28.36 -30.41
N LEU A 313 -17.82 -27.36 -29.55
CA LEU A 313 -16.73 -26.68 -28.83
C LEU A 313 -16.08 -27.67 -27.85
N THR A 314 -14.83 -28.02 -28.15
CA THR A 314 -13.94 -28.83 -27.30
C THR A 314 -13.04 -27.97 -26.42
N LYS A 315 -12.70 -26.77 -26.89
CA LYS A 315 -11.86 -25.79 -26.19
C LYS A 315 -12.37 -24.38 -26.39
N GLY A 316 -12.05 -23.51 -25.45
CA GLY A 316 -12.42 -22.12 -25.54
C GLY A 316 -12.10 -21.35 -24.27
N TRP A 317 -12.60 -20.12 -24.25
CA TRP A 317 -12.56 -19.25 -23.09
C TRP A 317 -13.98 -18.88 -22.67
N GLY A 318 -14.10 -18.55 -21.40
CA GLY A 318 -15.30 -17.93 -20.85
C GLY A 318 -14.94 -16.86 -19.86
N ARG A 319 -15.92 -16.04 -19.53
CA ARG A 319 -15.84 -15.08 -18.44
C ARG A 319 -17.11 -15.08 -17.62
N VAL A 320 -16.96 -14.71 -16.36
CA VAL A 320 -18.06 -14.53 -15.42
C VAL A 320 -18.06 -13.08 -14.98
N LEU A 321 -19.23 -12.45 -14.98
CA LEU A 321 -19.42 -11.06 -14.61
C LEU A 321 -20.48 -10.92 -13.51
N ILE A 322 -20.26 -9.97 -12.63
CA ILE A 322 -21.25 -9.48 -11.65
C ILE A 322 -21.54 -8.00 -11.91
N PRO A 323 -22.63 -7.44 -11.35
CA PRO A 323 -22.95 -6.02 -11.50
C PRO A 323 -21.82 -5.14 -10.97
N ALA A 324 -21.62 -3.99 -11.62
CA ALA A 324 -20.62 -3.02 -11.21
C ALA A 324 -20.86 -2.49 -9.78
N ASP A 325 -19.80 -2.37 -9.01
CA ASP A 325 -19.79 -1.88 -7.64
C ASP A 325 -18.61 -0.92 -7.37
N GLU A 326 -18.16 -0.81 -6.12
CA GLU A 326 -17.07 0.10 -5.73
C GLU A 326 -15.71 -0.31 -6.33
N ASN A 327 -15.51 -1.57 -6.75
CA ASN A 327 -14.30 -2.02 -7.41
C ASN A 327 -14.61 -2.79 -8.70
N ASN A 328 -14.45 -2.14 -9.84
CA ASN A 328 -14.73 -2.80 -11.12
C ASN A 328 -13.70 -3.88 -11.49
N ALA A 329 -12.53 -3.89 -10.86
CA ALA A 329 -11.44 -4.78 -11.25
C ALA A 329 -11.64 -6.25 -10.83
N ASP A 330 -12.53 -6.53 -9.86
CA ASP A 330 -12.85 -7.88 -9.39
C ASP A 330 -14.30 -8.32 -9.69
N ASN A 331 -14.99 -7.53 -10.52
CA ASN A 331 -16.34 -7.83 -11.01
C ASN A 331 -16.35 -8.79 -12.22
N GLU A 332 -15.19 -9.11 -12.79
CA GLU A 332 -15.07 -10.07 -13.88
C GLU A 332 -13.95 -11.09 -13.65
N PHE A 333 -14.19 -12.34 -14.07
CA PHE A 333 -13.19 -13.40 -13.99
C PHE A 333 -13.14 -14.20 -15.29
N TYR A 334 -11.96 -14.28 -15.91
CA TYR A 334 -11.72 -15.05 -17.13
C TYR A 334 -11.23 -16.46 -16.80
N PHE A 335 -11.73 -17.44 -17.55
CA PHE A 335 -11.30 -18.82 -17.44
C PHE A 335 -11.18 -19.45 -18.83
N VAL A 336 -10.42 -20.53 -18.92
CA VAL A 336 -10.30 -21.34 -20.13
C VAL A 336 -10.75 -22.76 -19.84
N PHE A 337 -11.27 -23.42 -20.85
CA PHE A 337 -11.62 -24.84 -20.79
C PHE A 337 -11.08 -25.53 -22.05
N ASP A 338 -10.73 -26.79 -21.90
CA ASP A 338 -10.25 -27.64 -22.98
C ASP A 338 -10.76 -29.06 -22.71
N ASP A 339 -10.57 -29.94 -23.69
CA ASP A 339 -10.71 -31.36 -23.48
C ASP A 339 -9.76 -31.81 -22.36
N PRO A 340 -10.21 -32.75 -21.50
CA PRO A 340 -9.32 -33.35 -20.52
C PRO A 340 -8.07 -33.86 -21.24
N PRO A 341 -6.86 -33.41 -20.84
CA PRO A 341 -5.65 -33.79 -21.56
C PRO A 341 -5.50 -35.31 -21.51
N VAL A 342 -5.36 -35.93 -22.68
CA VAL A 342 -5.10 -37.37 -22.78
C VAL A 342 -3.72 -37.65 -22.19
N ARG A 343 -3.69 -38.20 -20.98
CA ARG A 343 -2.44 -38.59 -20.33
C ARG A 343 -1.91 -39.85 -21.01
N ARG A 344 -0.72 -39.74 -21.62
CA ARG A 344 0.02 -40.89 -22.13
C ARG A 344 1.10 -41.27 -21.12
N VAL A 345 1.04 -42.48 -20.60
CA VAL A 345 2.05 -43.01 -19.68
C VAL A 345 2.85 -44.07 -20.41
N VAL A 346 4.17 -43.91 -20.44
CA VAL A 346 5.08 -44.94 -20.95
C VAL A 346 5.76 -45.59 -19.75
N VAL A 347 5.50 -46.88 -19.54
CA VAL A 347 6.17 -47.66 -18.50
C VAL A 347 7.34 -48.40 -19.14
N VAL A 348 8.56 -48.05 -18.72
CA VAL A 348 9.78 -48.75 -19.14
C VAL A 348 10.28 -49.56 -17.95
N SER A 349 10.29 -50.89 -18.09
CA SER A 349 10.80 -51.81 -17.07
C SER A 349 11.56 -52.95 -17.73
N GLU A 350 12.69 -53.36 -17.13
CA GLU A 350 13.43 -54.56 -17.51
C GLU A 350 12.73 -55.84 -16.99
N ASP A 351 11.97 -55.72 -15.89
CA ASP A 351 11.20 -56.80 -15.28
C ASP A 351 9.72 -56.72 -15.69
N ARG A 352 9.23 -57.78 -16.36
CA ARG A 352 7.84 -57.95 -16.78
C ARG A 352 6.86 -58.13 -15.61
N ALA A 353 7.32 -58.64 -14.47
CA ALA A 353 6.46 -58.84 -13.30
C ALA A 353 6.16 -57.51 -12.58
N ALA A 354 7.12 -56.58 -12.61
CA ALA A 354 6.99 -55.24 -12.03
C ALA A 354 6.16 -54.27 -12.90
N THR A 355 5.93 -54.58 -14.18
CA THR A 355 5.20 -53.71 -15.13
C THR A 355 3.69 -53.72 -14.88
N ARG A 356 3.12 -54.89 -14.54
CA ARG A 356 1.67 -55.08 -14.40
C ARG A 356 1.02 -54.16 -13.36
N PRO A 357 1.57 -53.99 -12.13
CA PRO A 357 0.98 -53.06 -11.16
C PRO A 357 1.11 -51.59 -11.59
N LEU A 358 2.19 -51.23 -12.29
CA LEU A 358 2.44 -49.88 -12.79
C LEU A 358 1.50 -49.52 -13.95
N GLU A 359 1.22 -50.47 -14.85
CA GLU A 359 0.21 -50.31 -15.90
C GLU A 359 -1.18 -50.10 -15.31
N ILE A 360 -1.57 -50.89 -14.31
CA ILE A 360 -2.87 -50.75 -13.64
C ILE A 360 -2.97 -49.39 -12.94
N ALA A 361 -1.92 -48.98 -12.21
CA ALA A 361 -1.89 -47.68 -11.54
C ALA A 361 -1.93 -46.50 -12.53
N ALA A 362 -1.30 -46.66 -13.70
CA ALA A 362 -1.29 -45.66 -14.77
C ALA A 362 -2.63 -45.60 -15.54
N ALA A 363 -3.37 -46.71 -15.61
CA ALA A 363 -4.68 -46.80 -16.26
C ALA A 363 -5.82 -46.20 -15.41
N VAL A 364 -5.60 -45.95 -14.12
CA VAL A 364 -6.60 -45.28 -13.26
C VAL A 364 -6.64 -43.79 -13.62
N SER A 365 -7.73 -43.38 -14.26
CA SER A 365 -8.04 -41.96 -14.48
C SER A 365 -8.15 -41.22 -13.15
N ALA A 366 -7.59 -40.01 -13.08
CA ALA A 366 -7.69 -39.14 -11.91
C ALA A 366 -9.16 -38.77 -11.57
N ASP A 367 -10.05 -38.84 -12.57
CA ASP A 367 -11.48 -38.51 -12.44
C ASP A 367 -12.35 -39.74 -12.10
N GLY A 368 -11.75 -40.92 -11.85
CA GLY A 368 -12.47 -42.14 -11.50
C GLY A 368 -13.23 -42.80 -12.66
N THR A 369 -13.12 -42.26 -13.88
CA THR A 369 -13.68 -42.85 -15.09
C THR A 369 -12.64 -43.73 -15.79
N SER A 370 -12.81 -45.05 -15.71
CA SER A 370 -11.94 -46.00 -16.41
C SER A 370 -12.08 -45.82 -17.92
N ASN A 371 -11.08 -45.24 -18.57
CA ASN A 371 -10.97 -45.25 -20.02
C ASN A 371 -10.03 -46.41 -20.40
N ASP A 372 -10.63 -47.55 -20.77
CA ASP A 372 -9.93 -48.74 -21.23
C ASP A 372 -9.43 -48.56 -22.66
N THR A 373 -8.38 -47.76 -22.84
CA THR A 373 -7.55 -47.83 -24.05
C THR A 373 -6.08 -47.69 -23.68
N VAL A 374 -5.45 -48.82 -23.39
CA VAL A 374 -3.99 -48.98 -23.29
C VAL A 374 -3.49 -49.33 -24.70
N GLU A 375 -2.65 -48.46 -25.28
CA GLU A 375 -1.81 -48.77 -26.45
C GLU A 375 -0.38 -49.06 -26.03
#